data_AF-A0A690M1W1-F1
#
_entry.id   AF-A0A690M1W1-F1
#
_cell.length_a   1.000
_cell.length_b   1.000
_cell.length_c   1.000
_cell.angle_alpha   90.00
_cell.angle_beta   90.00
_cell.angle_gamma   90.00
#
_symmetry.space_group_name_H-M   'P 1'
#
loop_
_entity.id
_entity.type
_entity.pdbx_description
1 polymer ?
#
loop_
_entity_poly.entity_id
_entity_poly.type
_entity_poly.pdbx_seq_one_letter_code
_entity_poly.pdbx_strand_id
1 'polypeptide(L)'
;KYLYKFTEKKLNQKIYSLEKKYFLAVLQVYNDTQIKHHYKKSIEDFIEELILSFANHARAKSYLVFKHHPMDRGYRNYSKLINELSQKYHVEGRILYVHDTYLPTLLKKALGCITINSTVGLSAILEGCPTKVCGNAFYDFEGLAYPKKLQFFWREAHAY
;
A
#
# COMPACT_ATOMS: atom_id res chain seq x y z
N LYS A 1 -10.29 -16.42 12.43
CA LYS A 1 -10.85 -15.23 11.71
C LYS A 1 -10.69 -13.90 12.48
N TYR A 2 -10.45 -13.90 13.81
CA TYR A 2 -10.41 -12.66 14.62
C TYR A 2 -9.06 -12.31 15.28
N LEU A 3 -8.02 -13.12 15.09
CA LEU A 3 -6.74 -12.96 15.80
C LEU A 3 -6.15 -11.55 15.63
N TYR A 4 -6.06 -11.06 14.39
CA TYR A 4 -5.48 -9.75 14.08
C TYR A 4 -6.35 -8.56 14.51
N LYS A 5 -7.68 -8.72 14.54
CA LYS A 5 -8.59 -7.69 15.08
C LYS A 5 -8.25 -7.32 16.53
N PHE A 6 -7.77 -8.28 17.33
CA PHE A 6 -7.36 -8.05 18.71
C PHE A 6 -5.88 -7.69 18.84
N THR A 7 -4.98 -8.42 18.16
CA THR A 7 -3.54 -8.17 18.29
C THR A 7 -3.10 -6.85 17.62
N GLU A 8 -3.80 -6.41 16.56
CA GLU A 8 -3.48 -5.18 15.82
C GLU A 8 -4.30 -3.96 16.30
N LYS A 9 -5.11 -4.06 17.36
CA LYS A 9 -5.98 -2.97 17.81
C LYS A 9 -5.21 -1.65 18.02
N LYS A 10 -4.05 -1.71 18.68
CA LYS A 10 -3.18 -0.53 18.91
C LYS A 10 -2.61 0.03 17.60
N LEU A 11 -2.21 -0.85 16.68
CA LEU A 11 -1.68 -0.45 15.38
C LEU A 11 -2.77 0.21 14.52
N ASN A 12 -3.98 -0.33 14.54
CA ASN A 12 -5.13 0.24 13.85
C ASN A 12 -5.49 1.61 14.39
N GLN A 13 -5.49 1.79 15.71
CA GLN A 13 -5.68 3.10 16.34
C GLN A 13 -4.60 4.10 15.91
N LYS A 14 -3.33 3.67 15.86
CA LYS A 14 -2.23 4.50 15.35
C LYS A 14 -2.48 4.90 13.89
N ILE A 15 -2.84 3.97 13.01
CA ILE A 15 -3.09 4.30 11.60
C ILE A 15 -4.28 5.26 11.46
N TYR A 16 -5.34 5.06 12.24
CA TYR A 16 -6.51 5.94 12.20
C TYR A 16 -6.24 7.35 12.73
N SER A 17 -5.20 7.56 13.55
CA SER A 17 -4.74 8.88 13.99
C SER A 17 -3.74 9.53 13.02
N LEU A 18 -3.23 8.79 12.03
CA LEU A 18 -2.34 9.29 10.96
C LEU A 18 -3.12 9.88 9.77
N GLU A 19 -4.21 10.58 10.04
CA GLU A 19 -5.01 11.20 8.98
C GLU A 19 -4.16 12.09 8.07
N LYS A 20 -4.23 11.82 6.75
CA LYS A 20 -3.43 12.47 5.70
C LYS A 20 -1.93 12.49 6.00
N LYS A 21 -1.42 11.43 6.66
CA LYS A 21 0.01 11.22 6.93
C LYS A 21 0.55 9.89 6.43
N TYR A 22 -0.27 9.05 5.78
CA TYR A 22 0.21 7.78 5.25
C TYR A 22 -0.24 7.52 3.83
N PHE A 23 0.57 6.76 3.11
CA PHE A 23 0.21 6.12 1.85
C PHE A 23 -0.24 4.68 2.13
N LEU A 24 -1.25 4.21 1.42
CA LEU A 24 -1.77 2.85 1.55
C LEU A 24 -1.34 2.00 0.36
N ALA A 25 -0.51 0.99 0.58
CA ALA A 25 -0.18 -0.02 -0.41
C ALA A 25 -1.03 -1.27 -0.17
N VAL A 26 -1.80 -1.68 -1.18
CA VAL A 26 -2.71 -2.82 -1.07
C VAL A 26 -2.05 -4.05 -1.69
N LEU A 27 -1.75 -5.05 -0.86
CA LEU A 27 -1.16 -6.30 -1.31
C LEU A 27 -2.21 -7.19 -1.97
N GLN A 28 -1.79 -7.97 -2.96
CA GLN A 28 -2.62 -8.92 -3.71
C GLN A 28 -2.19 -10.36 -3.43
N VAL A 29 -3.03 -11.33 -3.82
CA VAL A 29 -2.77 -12.76 -3.63
C VAL A 29 -1.51 -13.18 -4.37
N TYR A 30 -0.55 -13.78 -3.68
CA TYR A 30 0.76 -14.15 -4.26
C TYR A 30 0.68 -15.04 -5.52
N ASN A 31 -0.37 -15.88 -5.62
CA ASN A 31 -0.59 -16.80 -6.74
C ASN A 31 -1.68 -16.33 -7.71
N ASP A 32 -2.03 -15.04 -7.68
CA ASP A 32 -2.94 -14.47 -8.67
C ASP A 32 -2.28 -14.55 -10.04
N THR A 33 -2.88 -15.33 -10.95
CA THR A 33 -2.41 -15.46 -12.33
C THR A 33 -2.34 -14.10 -13.01
N GLN A 34 -3.18 -13.14 -12.60
CA GLN A 34 -3.13 -11.77 -13.11
C GLN A 34 -1.83 -11.05 -12.72
N ILE A 35 -1.21 -11.31 -11.58
CA ILE A 35 0.08 -10.69 -11.24
C ILE A 35 1.17 -11.14 -12.21
N LYS A 36 1.18 -12.43 -12.56
CA LYS A 36 2.13 -12.98 -13.55
C LYS A 36 1.99 -12.31 -14.92
N HIS A 37 0.78 -11.93 -15.32
CA HIS A 37 0.53 -11.28 -16.61
C HIS A 37 0.68 -9.75 -16.57
N HIS A 38 0.23 -9.09 -15.50
CA HIS A 38 0.10 -7.63 -15.40
C HIS A 38 1.25 -6.93 -14.65
N TYR A 39 2.06 -7.67 -13.90
CA TYR A 39 3.21 -7.13 -13.15
C TYR A 39 4.52 -7.85 -13.46
N LYS A 40 4.45 -9.15 -13.79
CA LYS A 40 5.59 -10.02 -14.14
C LYS A 40 6.69 -10.10 -13.06
N LYS A 41 6.37 -9.70 -11.84
CA LYS A 41 7.23 -9.71 -10.64
C LYS A 41 6.44 -10.26 -9.45
N SER A 42 7.12 -10.56 -8.35
CA SER A 42 6.52 -11.10 -7.13
C SER A 42 5.90 -10.01 -6.24
N ILE A 43 5.11 -10.41 -5.24
CA ILE A 43 4.61 -9.48 -4.21
C ILE A 43 5.78 -8.97 -3.36
N GLU A 44 6.77 -9.81 -3.13
CA GLU A 44 8.01 -9.44 -2.44
C GLU A 44 8.77 -8.33 -3.18
N ASP A 45 8.88 -8.40 -4.51
CA ASP A 45 9.47 -7.34 -5.34
C ASP A 45 8.67 -6.03 -5.23
N PHE A 46 7.33 -6.12 -5.23
CA PHE A 46 6.48 -4.95 -5.05
C PHE A 46 6.68 -4.28 -3.69
N ILE A 47 6.82 -5.07 -2.62
CA ILE A 47 7.12 -4.56 -1.28
C ILE A 47 8.48 -3.86 -1.27
N GLU A 48 9.53 -4.48 -1.82
CA GLU A 48 10.88 -3.90 -1.86
C GLU A 48 10.92 -2.61 -2.68
N GLU A 49 10.34 -2.59 -3.87
CA GLU A 49 10.28 -1.40 -4.73
C GLU A 49 9.56 -0.23 -4.05
N LEU A 50 8.47 -0.50 -3.34
CA LEU A 50 7.75 0.52 -2.60
C LEU A 50 8.56 1.06 -1.43
N ILE A 51 9.17 0.20 -0.61
CA ILE A 51 9.98 0.65 0.54
C ILE A 51 11.18 1.46 0.06
N LEU A 52 11.89 0.98 -0.96
CA LEU A 52 13.03 1.70 -1.55
C LEU A 52 12.61 3.06 -2.11
N SER A 53 11.54 3.11 -2.90
CA SER A 53 11.05 4.37 -3.47
C SER A 53 10.56 5.33 -2.39
N PHE A 54 9.86 4.82 -1.38
CA PHE A 54 9.39 5.60 -0.24
C PHE A 54 10.56 6.19 0.56
N ALA A 55 11.59 5.40 0.84
CA ALA A 55 12.78 5.86 1.56
C ALA A 55 13.45 7.05 0.86
N ASN A 56 13.56 7.00 -0.47
CA ASN A 56 14.24 8.02 -1.26
C ASN A 56 13.42 9.29 -1.51
N HIS A 57 12.08 9.18 -1.56
CA HIS A 57 11.26 10.25 -2.12
C HIS A 57 10.16 10.78 -1.19
N ALA A 58 9.69 10.00 -0.22
CA ALA A 58 8.61 10.41 0.66
C ALA A 58 9.07 11.43 1.71
N ARG A 59 8.15 12.30 2.14
CA ARG A 59 8.41 13.29 3.19
C ARG A 59 8.68 12.59 4.52
N ALA A 60 9.61 13.10 5.33
CA ALA A 60 10.05 12.47 6.58
C ALA A 60 8.91 12.14 7.58
N LYS A 61 7.83 12.93 7.58
CA LYS A 61 6.66 12.73 8.47
C LYS A 61 5.57 11.83 7.88
N SER A 62 5.78 11.29 6.69
CA SER A 62 4.86 10.35 6.05
C SER A 62 5.15 8.90 6.48
N TYR A 63 4.11 8.08 6.46
CA TYR A 63 4.15 6.63 6.72
C TYR A 63 3.76 5.86 5.46
N LEU A 64 4.20 4.61 5.36
CA LEU A 64 3.73 3.66 4.36
C LEU A 64 3.02 2.52 5.08
N VAL A 65 1.75 2.30 4.75
CA VAL A 65 0.92 1.25 5.33
C VAL A 65 0.70 0.18 4.27
N PHE A 66 1.22 -1.01 4.52
CA PHE A 66 0.89 -2.21 3.75
C PHE A 66 -0.38 -2.86 4.30
N LYS A 67 -1.38 -3.02 3.46
CA LYS A 67 -2.60 -3.76 3.76
C LYS A 67 -2.50 -5.17 3.21
N HIS A 68 -2.45 -6.17 4.09
CA HIS A 68 -2.42 -7.58 3.68
C HIS A 68 -3.71 -7.99 2.97
N HIS A 69 -3.57 -8.89 1.99
CA HIS A 69 -4.69 -9.46 1.29
C HIS A 69 -5.42 -10.48 2.19
N PRO A 70 -6.76 -10.42 2.33
CA PRO A 70 -7.49 -11.33 3.22
C PRO A 70 -7.31 -12.82 2.91
N MET A 71 -7.21 -13.18 1.63
CA MET A 71 -7.03 -14.56 1.18
C MET A 71 -5.63 -15.11 1.47
N ASP A 72 -4.61 -14.25 1.64
CA ASP A 72 -3.22 -14.69 1.88
C ASP A 72 -2.89 -14.87 3.37
N ARG A 73 -3.82 -14.55 4.28
CA ARG A 73 -3.57 -14.53 5.74
C ARG A 73 -3.06 -15.85 6.32
N GLY A 74 -3.45 -16.98 5.76
CA GLY A 74 -3.02 -18.31 6.21
C GLY A 74 -1.81 -18.87 5.46
N TYR A 75 -1.37 -18.19 4.39
CA TYR A 75 -0.38 -18.71 3.45
C TYR A 75 0.91 -17.89 3.44
N ARG A 76 0.79 -16.58 3.64
CA ARG A 76 1.90 -15.63 3.57
C ARG A 76 1.83 -14.64 4.71
N ASN A 77 2.99 -14.34 5.26
CA ASN A 77 3.18 -13.27 6.23
C ASN A 77 4.46 -12.51 5.85
N TYR A 78 4.29 -11.26 5.44
CA TYR A 78 5.40 -10.42 4.96
C TYR A 78 6.09 -9.64 6.08
N SER A 79 5.73 -9.83 7.35
CA SER A 79 6.32 -9.08 8.47
C SER A 79 7.85 -9.19 8.54
N LYS A 80 8.40 -10.39 8.33
CA LYS A 80 9.87 -10.60 8.34
C LYS A 80 10.54 -9.79 7.22
N LEU A 81 10.06 -9.95 5.99
CA LEU A 81 10.55 -9.22 4.82
C LEU A 81 10.44 -7.70 5.02
N ILE A 82 9.27 -7.21 5.44
CA ILE A 82 9.04 -5.77 5.65
C ILE A 82 9.98 -5.23 6.72
N ASN A 83 10.24 -5.96 7.81
CA ASN A 83 11.16 -5.53 8.85
C ASN A 83 12.62 -5.48 8.35
N GLU A 84 13.06 -6.51 7.63
CA GLU A 84 14.42 -6.57 7.05
C GLU A 84 14.64 -5.42 6.05
N LEU A 85 13.67 -5.17 5.17
CA LEU A 85 13.73 -4.07 4.21
C LEU A 85 13.64 -2.69 4.89
N SER A 86 12.84 -2.56 5.95
CA SER A 86 12.75 -1.31 6.71
C SER A 86 14.08 -0.94 7.34
N GLN A 87 14.83 -1.94 7.85
CA GLN A 87 16.19 -1.75 8.37
C GLN A 87 17.18 -1.44 7.26
N LYS A 88 17.16 -2.25 6.18
CA LYS A 88 18.03 -2.07 5.01
C LYS A 88 17.95 -0.66 4.42
N TYR A 89 16.76 -0.05 4.42
CA TYR A 89 16.52 1.26 3.83
C TYR A 89 16.30 2.38 4.85
N HIS A 90 16.60 2.15 6.14
CA HIS A 90 16.57 3.15 7.21
C HIS A 90 15.21 3.90 7.35
N VAL A 91 14.11 3.15 7.26
CA VAL A 91 12.73 3.66 7.38
C VAL A 91 11.95 2.97 8.50
N GLU A 92 12.66 2.42 9.48
CA GLU A 92 12.08 1.79 10.65
C GLU A 92 11.10 2.74 11.36
N GLY A 93 10.00 2.17 11.85
CA GLY A 93 8.94 2.94 12.52
C GLY A 93 8.01 3.74 11.60
N ARG A 94 8.34 3.88 10.30
CA ARG A 94 7.51 4.55 9.28
C ARG A 94 6.77 3.57 8.36
N ILE A 95 7.19 2.31 8.32
CA ILE A 95 6.50 1.24 7.60
C ILE A 95 5.60 0.48 8.56
N LEU A 96 4.32 0.36 8.22
CA LEU A 96 3.30 -0.32 9.01
C LEU A 96 2.67 -1.43 8.17
N TYR A 97 2.34 -2.56 8.77
CA TYR A 97 1.75 -3.70 8.08
C TYR A 97 0.52 -4.20 8.86
N VAL A 98 -0.63 -4.25 8.20
CA VAL A 98 -1.92 -4.57 8.83
C VAL A 98 -2.73 -5.59 8.06
N HIS A 99 -3.42 -6.46 8.80
CA HIS A 99 -4.26 -7.51 8.25
C HIS A 99 -5.74 -7.19 8.37
N ASP A 100 -6.20 -6.75 9.55
CA ASP A 100 -7.62 -6.56 9.88
C ASP A 100 -7.98 -5.09 10.10
N THR A 101 -8.29 -4.39 9.00
CA THR A 101 -8.75 -2.99 8.99
C THR A 101 -9.88 -2.78 8.00
N TYR A 102 -10.75 -1.80 8.29
CA TYR A 102 -11.84 -1.44 7.39
C TYR A 102 -11.29 -0.54 6.26
N LEU A 103 -11.25 -1.11 5.05
CA LEU A 103 -10.59 -0.52 3.89
C LEU A 103 -11.12 0.87 3.53
N PRO A 104 -12.44 1.14 3.48
CA PRO A 104 -12.95 2.49 3.17
C PRO A 104 -12.45 3.57 4.14
N THR A 105 -12.36 3.27 5.44
CA THR A 105 -11.78 4.21 6.42
C THR A 105 -10.31 4.48 6.14
N LEU A 106 -9.56 3.47 5.69
CA LEU A 106 -8.17 3.68 5.30
C LEU A 106 -8.06 4.57 4.06
N LEU A 107 -8.82 4.27 3.03
CA LEU A 107 -8.78 5.02 1.77
C LEU A 107 -9.08 6.51 1.96
N LYS A 108 -10.16 6.84 2.70
CA LYS A 108 -10.54 8.23 3.00
C LYS A 108 -9.43 9.02 3.69
N LYS A 109 -8.69 8.36 4.60
CA LYS A 109 -7.66 8.99 5.44
C LYS A 109 -6.26 8.95 4.83
N ALA A 110 -6.04 8.20 3.76
CA ALA A 110 -4.74 8.10 3.10
C ALA A 110 -4.41 9.38 2.30
N LEU A 111 -3.11 9.64 2.13
CA LEU A 111 -2.55 10.60 1.19
C LEU A 111 -2.62 10.11 -0.25
N GLY A 112 -2.58 8.78 -0.42
CA GLY A 112 -2.69 8.13 -1.71
C GLY A 112 -2.72 6.61 -1.54
N CYS A 113 -3.33 5.93 -2.50
CA CYS A 113 -3.40 4.49 -2.60
C CYS A 113 -2.44 4.00 -3.69
N ILE A 114 -1.66 2.95 -3.40
CA ILE A 114 -0.81 2.27 -4.39
C ILE A 114 -1.28 0.83 -4.55
N THR A 115 -1.43 0.39 -5.80
CA THR A 115 -1.87 -0.97 -6.15
C THR A 115 -1.16 -1.46 -7.41
N ILE A 116 -1.13 -2.78 -7.62
CA ILE A 116 -0.61 -3.37 -8.86
C ILE A 116 -1.71 -3.34 -9.92
N ASN A 117 -2.82 -4.03 -9.68
CA ASN A 117 -3.99 -4.03 -10.57
C ASN A 117 -5.31 -4.36 -9.84
N SER A 118 -5.34 -4.25 -8.52
CA SER A 118 -6.52 -4.59 -7.72
C SER A 118 -7.70 -3.67 -8.02
N THR A 119 -8.93 -4.18 -7.97
CA THR A 119 -10.16 -3.36 -8.01
C THR A 119 -10.26 -2.41 -6.80
N VAL A 120 -9.47 -2.63 -5.74
CA VAL A 120 -9.33 -1.67 -4.64
C VAL A 120 -8.84 -0.30 -5.15
N GLY A 121 -8.08 -0.24 -6.25
CA GLY A 121 -7.73 1.03 -6.88
C GLY A 121 -8.96 1.84 -7.30
N LEU A 122 -9.99 1.18 -7.86
CA LEU A 122 -11.26 1.85 -8.16
C LEU A 122 -11.97 2.32 -6.89
N SER A 123 -11.97 1.51 -5.83
CA SER A 123 -12.51 1.95 -4.53
C SER A 123 -11.77 3.17 -3.99
N ALA A 124 -10.45 3.24 -4.17
CA ALA A 124 -9.66 4.39 -3.76
C ALA A 124 -10.06 5.66 -4.54
N ILE A 125 -10.18 5.53 -5.87
CA ILE A 125 -10.62 6.61 -6.76
C ILE A 125 -12.03 7.10 -6.38
N LEU A 126 -12.98 6.19 -6.15
CA LEU A 126 -14.35 6.53 -5.73
C LEU A 126 -14.41 7.26 -4.38
N GLU A 127 -13.45 7.00 -3.49
CA GLU A 127 -13.32 7.66 -2.20
C GLU A 127 -12.48 8.96 -2.27
N GLY A 128 -12.15 9.42 -3.48
CA GLY A 128 -11.34 10.63 -3.70
C GLY A 128 -9.88 10.48 -3.24
N CYS A 129 -9.37 9.26 -3.17
CA CYS A 129 -8.00 8.97 -2.79
C CYS A 129 -7.12 8.91 -4.06
N PRO A 130 -6.10 9.76 -4.17
CA PRO A 130 -5.16 9.72 -5.29
C PRO A 130 -4.60 8.32 -5.44
N THR A 131 -4.61 7.75 -6.65
CA THR A 131 -4.30 6.34 -6.85
C THR A 131 -3.16 6.13 -7.84
N LYS A 132 -2.09 5.45 -7.41
CA LYS A 132 -1.00 5.00 -8.27
C LYS A 132 -1.14 3.53 -8.59
N VAL A 133 -1.19 3.22 -9.89
CA VAL A 133 -1.07 1.85 -10.40
C VAL A 133 0.39 1.59 -10.76
N CYS A 134 0.93 0.47 -10.26
CA CYS A 134 2.31 0.03 -10.51
C CYS A 134 2.40 -1.19 -11.45
N GLY A 135 1.28 -1.86 -11.72
CA GLY A 135 1.15 -2.89 -12.76
C GLY A 135 0.36 -2.38 -13.95
N ASN A 136 -0.37 -3.28 -14.62
CA ASN A 136 -1.31 -2.94 -15.67
C ASN A 136 -2.75 -3.17 -15.19
N ALA A 137 -3.52 -2.09 -15.07
CA ALA A 137 -4.95 -2.13 -14.76
C ALA A 137 -5.75 -1.42 -15.86
N PHE A 138 -6.95 -1.90 -16.17
CA PHE A 138 -7.80 -1.31 -17.22
C PHE A 138 -8.25 0.14 -16.92
N TYR A 139 -8.11 0.58 -15.67
CA TYR A 139 -8.43 1.92 -15.19
C TYR A 139 -7.18 2.82 -15.06
N ASP A 140 -6.00 2.34 -15.44
CA ASP A 140 -4.75 3.11 -15.40
C ASP A 140 -4.62 4.04 -16.61
N PHE A 141 -5.39 5.12 -16.59
CA PHE A 141 -5.31 6.18 -17.58
C PHE A 141 -5.39 7.56 -16.92
N GLU A 142 -4.84 8.54 -17.62
CA GLU A 142 -4.80 9.92 -17.14
C GLU A 142 -6.22 10.47 -16.90
N GLY A 143 -6.39 11.14 -15.77
CA GLY A 143 -7.69 11.61 -15.28
C GLY A 143 -8.38 10.66 -14.31
N LEU A 144 -7.92 9.40 -14.19
CA LEU A 144 -8.45 8.44 -13.23
C LEU A 144 -7.38 7.92 -12.26
N ALA A 145 -6.21 7.54 -12.79
CA ALA A 145 -5.06 7.12 -12.00
C ALA A 145 -3.86 8.05 -12.25
N TYR A 146 -3.01 8.21 -11.25
CA TYR A 146 -1.85 9.09 -11.30
C TYR A 146 -0.83 8.60 -12.36
N PRO A 147 -0.63 9.37 -13.45
CA PRO A 147 0.03 8.85 -14.65
C PRO A 147 1.56 8.83 -14.53
N LYS A 148 2.15 9.67 -13.66
CA LYS A 148 3.61 9.77 -13.53
C LYS A 148 4.19 8.61 -12.72
N LYS A 149 5.52 8.52 -12.73
CA LYS A 149 6.28 7.49 -11.99
C LYS A 149 6.06 7.58 -10.48
N LEU A 150 6.15 6.43 -9.81
CA LEU A 150 5.97 6.28 -8.36
C LEU A 150 6.78 7.28 -7.52
N GLN A 151 8.03 7.57 -7.92
CA GLN A 151 8.90 8.52 -7.22
C GLN A 151 8.28 9.92 -7.03
N PHE A 152 7.45 10.36 -7.99
CA PHE A 152 6.78 11.66 -7.93
C PHE A 152 5.51 11.60 -7.09
N PHE A 153 4.81 10.46 -7.10
CA PHE A 153 3.56 10.25 -6.37
C PHE A 153 3.71 10.54 -4.87
N TRP A 154 4.83 10.15 -4.25
CA TRP A 154 5.10 10.40 -2.83
C TRP A 154 5.06 11.88 -2.42
N ARG A 155 5.28 12.78 -3.38
CA ARG A 155 5.28 14.23 -3.16
C ARG A 155 4.06 14.90 -3.77
N GLU A 156 3.55 14.40 -4.89
CA GLU A 156 2.50 15.06 -5.66
C GLU A 156 1.08 14.55 -5.36
N ALA A 157 0.92 13.40 -4.70
CA ALA A 157 -0.41 12.79 -4.49
C ALA A 157 -1.44 13.74 -3.89
N HIS A 158 -1.05 14.58 -2.93
CA HIS A 158 -1.95 15.54 -2.28
C HIS A 158 -2.55 16.61 -3.21
N ALA A 159 -2.00 16.78 -4.41
CA ALA A 159 -2.42 17.77 -5.40
C ALA A 159 -3.11 17.13 -6.62
N TYR A 160 -3.28 15.81 -6.62
CA TYR A 160 -3.92 15.02 -7.67
C TYR A 160 -5.31 14.58 -7.22
#